data_AF-A0A7S2KQQ1-F1
#
_entry.id   AF-A0A7S2KQQ1-F1
#
_cell.length_a   1.000
_cell.length_b   1.000
_cell.length_c   1.000
_cell.angle_alpha   90.00
_cell.angle_beta   90.00
_cell.angle_gamma   90.00
#
_symmetry.space_group_name_H-M   'P 1'
#
loop_
_entity.id
_entity.type
_entity.pdbx_description
1 polymer ?
#
loop_
_entity_poly.entity_id
_entity_poly.type
_entity_poly.pdbx_seq_one_letter_code
_entity_poly.pdbx_strand_id
1 'polypeptide(L)'
;THARIALEHGDLNEFNQCQTVIKSLVQDDGGISSLTSSSSSSKSLQQSARSADEFGAYRLLYALVQNERRDINNEMASTMTRLRNSERQKSKSPSSPNKRTEEESTIASIHAVQVAQAIATIHHCNYSAFFRLYADAPYHSCYLMDYLVQRVRLTAFPIVIASYRPTIAVDQFVKVLGFLDFDEAMSFLKQDDIRAELVQEKDGVYCLDCKATHLNRL
;
A
#
# COMPACT_ATOMS: atom_id res chain seq x y z
N THR A 1 8.26 0.52 -18.43
CA THR A 1 7.30 1.45 -19.08
C THR A 1 5.92 0.84 -19.13
N HIS A 2 5.72 -0.32 -19.77
CA HIS A 2 4.38 -0.93 -19.88
C HIS A 2 3.70 -1.27 -18.54
N ALA A 3 4.44 -1.84 -17.58
CA ALA A 3 3.91 -2.11 -16.24
C ALA A 3 3.34 -0.88 -15.52
N ARG A 4 3.91 0.32 -15.73
CA ARG A 4 3.40 1.56 -15.12
C ARG A 4 2.10 2.00 -15.78
N ILE A 5 2.02 1.87 -17.10
CA ILE A 5 0.81 2.17 -17.88
C ILE A 5 -0.34 1.26 -17.45
N ALA A 6 -0.08 -0.03 -17.24
CA ALA A 6 -1.08 -0.96 -16.72
C ALA A 6 -1.65 -0.50 -15.36
N LEU A 7 -0.79 -0.01 -14.45
CA LEU A 7 -1.24 0.56 -13.18
C LEU A 7 -2.10 1.82 -13.36
N GLU A 8 -1.71 2.73 -14.24
CA GLU A 8 -2.45 3.97 -14.53
C GLU A 8 -3.86 3.69 -15.10
N HIS A 9 -4.03 2.58 -15.82
CA HIS A 9 -5.32 2.15 -16.37
C HIS A 9 -6.07 1.15 -15.46
N GLY A 10 -5.51 0.80 -14.31
CA GLY A 10 -6.10 -0.15 -13.37
C GLY A 10 -6.13 -1.61 -13.85
N ASP A 11 -5.31 -1.97 -14.85
CA ASP A 11 -5.20 -3.36 -15.34
C ASP A 11 -4.22 -4.16 -14.48
N LEU A 12 -4.74 -4.65 -13.35
CA LEU A 12 -3.97 -5.48 -12.41
C LEU A 12 -3.50 -6.80 -13.03
N ASN A 13 -4.22 -7.33 -14.02
CA ASN A 13 -3.86 -8.59 -14.67
C ASN A 13 -2.65 -8.40 -15.60
N GLU A 14 -2.69 -7.38 -16.46
CA GLU A 14 -1.58 -7.00 -17.31
C GLU A 14 -0.36 -6.57 -16.48
N PHE A 15 -0.59 -5.82 -15.39
CA PHE A 15 0.45 -5.48 -14.44
C PHE A 15 1.12 -6.73 -13.86
N ASN A 16 0.35 -7.71 -13.40
CA ASN A 16 0.90 -8.95 -12.84
C ASN A 16 1.67 -9.80 -13.87
N GLN A 17 1.22 -9.82 -15.12
CA GLN A 17 1.96 -10.44 -16.23
C GLN A 17 3.30 -9.74 -16.44
N CYS A 18 3.30 -8.41 -16.48
CA CYS A 18 4.53 -7.62 -16.57
C CYS A 18 5.48 -7.90 -15.40
N GLN A 19 4.96 -8.02 -14.17
CA GLN A 19 5.78 -8.33 -13.00
C GLN A 19 6.45 -9.69 -13.08
N THR A 20 5.75 -10.70 -13.61
CA THR A 20 6.30 -12.05 -13.81
C THR A 20 7.48 -12.03 -14.78
N VAL A 21 7.32 -11.31 -15.90
CA VAL A 21 8.40 -11.12 -16.90
C VAL A 21 9.56 -10.32 -16.32
N ILE A 22 9.29 -9.24 -15.58
CA ILE A 22 10.33 -8.45 -14.92
C ILE A 22 11.13 -9.31 -13.93
N LYS A 23 10.45 -10.17 -13.16
CA LYS A 23 11.09 -11.04 -12.18
C LYS A 23 11.98 -12.09 -12.84
N SER A 24 11.54 -12.72 -13.93
CA SER A 24 12.36 -13.71 -14.64
C SER A 24 13.62 -13.07 -15.24
N LEU A 25 13.47 -11.92 -15.90
CA LEU A 25 14.60 -11.20 -16.52
C LEU A 25 15.66 -10.73 -15.52
N VAL A 26 15.28 -10.55 -14.25
CA VAL A 26 16.16 -10.07 -13.17
C VAL A 26 16.72 -11.22 -12.32
N GLN A 27 16.03 -12.37 -12.25
CA GLN A 27 16.45 -13.54 -11.45
C GLN A 27 17.55 -14.37 -12.12
N ASP A 28 17.74 -14.24 -13.44
CA ASP A 28 18.80 -14.93 -14.18
C ASP A 28 20.23 -14.55 -13.76
N ASP A 29 20.41 -13.61 -12.83
CA ASP A 29 21.70 -13.23 -12.23
C ASP A 29 22.08 -14.04 -10.96
N GLY A 30 21.25 -14.97 -10.46
CA GLY A 30 21.31 -15.39 -9.04
C GLY A 30 21.23 -16.87 -8.67
N GLY A 31 21.27 -17.83 -9.60
CA GLY A 31 21.19 -19.25 -9.22
C GLY A 31 21.65 -20.22 -10.30
N ILE A 32 22.74 -20.93 -10.03
CA ILE A 32 23.40 -21.97 -10.84
C ILE A 32 24.35 -21.41 -11.92
N SER A 33 25.43 -20.76 -11.47
CA SER A 33 26.69 -20.66 -12.20
C SER A 33 27.72 -21.65 -11.64
N SER A 34 27.34 -22.92 -11.54
CA SER A 34 28.26 -24.03 -11.47
C SER A 34 27.60 -25.23 -12.15
N LEU A 35 28.15 -25.66 -13.28
CA LEU A 35 27.89 -26.92 -13.98
C LEU A 35 26.84 -26.97 -15.12
N THR A 36 26.67 -25.94 -15.96
CA THR A 36 26.29 -26.21 -17.38
C THR A 36 26.88 -25.17 -18.33
N SER A 37 27.94 -25.57 -19.02
CA SER A 37 28.46 -24.88 -20.21
C SER A 37 27.60 -25.23 -21.42
N SER A 38 26.62 -24.38 -21.75
CA SER A 38 26.03 -24.35 -23.09
C SER A 38 25.22 -23.07 -23.33
N SER A 39 25.90 -22.09 -23.94
CA SER A 39 25.41 -21.29 -25.07
C SER A 39 23.92 -20.93 -25.13
N SER A 40 23.53 -19.89 -24.41
CA SER A 40 22.67 -18.82 -24.96
C SER A 40 22.92 -17.57 -24.12
N SER A 41 23.49 -16.55 -24.76
CA SER A 41 23.82 -15.27 -24.14
C SER A 41 22.54 -14.47 -23.89
N SER A 42 21.70 -14.92 -22.96
CA SER A 42 20.64 -14.10 -22.40
C SER A 42 21.33 -13.02 -21.58
N LYS A 43 21.48 -11.83 -22.17
CA LYS A 43 21.94 -10.63 -21.45
C LYS A 43 20.96 -10.40 -20.30
N SER A 44 21.35 -10.76 -19.09
CA SER A 44 20.70 -10.31 -17.85
C SER A 44 20.59 -8.78 -17.92
N LEU A 45 19.35 -8.29 -17.95
CA LEU A 45 19.08 -6.86 -18.01
C LEU A 45 19.08 -6.33 -16.58
N GLN A 46 20.16 -5.67 -16.18
CA GLN A 46 20.21 -5.00 -14.89
C GLN A 46 19.22 -3.83 -14.85
N GLN A 47 18.29 -3.88 -13.91
CA GLN A 47 17.43 -2.73 -13.61
C GLN A 47 18.22 -1.63 -12.94
N SER A 48 17.84 -0.37 -13.20
CA SER A 48 18.31 0.74 -12.35
C SER A 48 17.88 0.50 -10.90
N ALA A 49 18.70 0.93 -9.95
CA ALA A 49 18.42 0.74 -8.52
C ALA A 49 17.04 1.29 -8.12
N ARG A 50 16.65 2.43 -8.69
CA ARG A 50 15.31 3.02 -8.53
C ARG A 50 14.19 2.12 -9.05
N SER A 51 14.33 1.55 -10.26
CA SER A 51 13.31 0.66 -10.80
C SER A 51 13.21 -0.66 -10.02
N ALA A 52 14.34 -1.20 -9.56
CA ALA A 52 14.35 -2.39 -8.73
C ALA A 52 13.63 -2.16 -7.39
N ASP A 53 13.81 -0.97 -6.78
CA ASP A 53 13.10 -0.55 -5.57
C ASP A 53 11.60 -0.40 -5.80
N GLU A 54 11.23 0.37 -6.82
CA GLU A 54 9.86 0.64 -7.23
C GLU A 54 9.07 -0.66 -7.48
N PHE A 55 9.57 -1.55 -8.36
CA PHE A 55 8.89 -2.81 -8.64
C PHE A 55 8.96 -3.79 -7.47
N GLY A 56 9.95 -3.67 -6.58
CA GLY A 56 9.98 -4.40 -5.32
C GLY A 56 8.84 -4.00 -4.39
N ALA A 57 8.59 -2.70 -4.27
CA ALA A 57 7.49 -2.14 -3.50
C ALA A 57 6.13 -2.55 -4.07
N TYR A 58 5.97 -2.46 -5.39
CA TYR A 58 4.70 -2.80 -6.03
C TYR A 58 4.31 -4.26 -5.89
N ARG A 59 5.27 -5.20 -5.87
CA ARG A 59 5.00 -6.61 -5.57
C ARG A 59 4.36 -6.78 -4.20
N LEU A 60 4.92 -6.11 -3.18
CA LEU A 60 4.38 -6.16 -1.83
C LEU A 60 2.99 -5.53 -1.76
N LEU A 61 2.80 -4.35 -2.35
CA LEU A 61 1.49 -3.68 -2.40
C LEU A 61 0.45 -4.52 -3.14
N TYR A 62 0.82 -5.14 -4.26
CA TYR A 62 -0.05 -6.04 -5.01
C TYR A 62 -0.43 -7.28 -4.18
N ALA A 63 0.52 -7.88 -3.45
CA ALA A 63 0.22 -8.99 -2.55
C ALA A 63 -0.76 -8.57 -1.44
N LEU A 64 -0.68 -7.33 -0.95
CA LEU A 64 -1.67 -6.78 -0.01
C LEU A 64 -3.05 -6.64 -0.67
N VAL A 65 -3.12 -6.21 -1.93
CA VAL A 65 -4.39 -6.10 -2.68
C VAL A 65 -5.05 -7.48 -2.80
N GLN A 66 -4.28 -8.50 -3.19
CA GLN A 66 -4.77 -9.88 -3.29
C GLN A 66 -5.13 -10.51 -1.94
N ASN A 67 -4.66 -9.93 -0.84
CA ASN A 67 -4.95 -10.37 0.52
C ASN A 67 -4.47 -11.80 0.82
N GLU A 68 -3.47 -12.28 0.09
CA GLU A 68 -2.93 -13.62 0.26
C GLU A 68 -1.79 -13.61 1.28
N ARG A 69 -2.06 -14.11 2.49
CA ARG A 69 -1.10 -14.08 3.61
C ARG A 69 0.26 -14.66 3.27
N ARG A 70 0.30 -15.74 2.47
CA ARG A 70 1.55 -16.38 2.03
C ARG A 70 2.37 -15.42 1.17
N ASP A 71 1.76 -14.80 0.19
CA ASP A 71 2.43 -13.90 -0.74
C ASP A 71 2.85 -12.58 -0.07
N ILE A 72 2.02 -12.04 0.83
CA ILE A 72 2.37 -10.87 1.64
C ILE A 72 3.64 -11.16 2.44
N ASN A 73 3.70 -12.30 3.14
CA ASN A 73 4.87 -12.67 3.94
C ASN A 73 6.13 -12.86 3.08
N ASN A 74 5.97 -13.51 1.92
CA ASN A 74 7.08 -13.76 0.99
C ASN A 74 7.66 -12.45 0.43
N GLU A 75 6.80 -11.57 -0.08
CA GLU A 75 7.25 -10.30 -0.67
C GLU A 75 7.71 -9.30 0.41
N MET A 76 7.15 -9.34 1.62
CA MET A 76 7.63 -8.56 2.76
C MET A 76 9.05 -9.01 3.16
N ALA A 77 9.29 -10.32 3.29
CA ALA A 77 10.62 -10.86 3.58
C ALA A 77 11.64 -10.52 2.48
N SER A 78 11.23 -10.63 1.21
CA SER A 78 12.05 -10.27 0.05
C SER A 78 12.43 -8.78 0.09
N THR A 79 11.47 -7.90 0.36
CA THR A 79 11.68 -6.44 0.42
C THR A 79 12.55 -6.03 1.59
N MET A 80 12.32 -6.58 2.78
CA MET A 80 13.17 -6.34 3.94
C MET A 80 14.62 -6.82 3.73
N THR A 81 14.81 -7.94 3.03
CA THR A 81 16.15 -8.44 2.68
C THR A 81 16.87 -7.48 1.74
N ARG A 82 16.17 -6.94 0.72
CA ARG A 82 16.72 -5.92 -0.19
C ARG A 82 17.13 -4.65 0.57
N LEU A 83 16.27 -4.15 1.46
CA LEU A 83 16.55 -2.98 2.30
C LEU A 83 17.79 -3.20 3.17
N ARG A 84 17.86 -4.33 3.89
CA ARG A 84 19.02 -4.67 4.73
C ARG A 84 20.32 -4.78 3.93
N ASN A 85 20.26 -5.31 2.71
CA ASN A 85 21.44 -5.39 1.84
C ASN A 85 21.89 -4.00 1.36
N SER A 86 20.95 -3.11 1.03
CA SER A 86 21.24 -1.70 0.72
C SER A 86 21.90 -0.99 1.91
N GLU A 87 21.39 -1.17 3.12
CA GLU A 87 21.98 -0.60 4.35
C GLU A 87 23.41 -1.11 4.61
N ARG A 88 23.67 -2.41 4.38
CA ARG A 88 25.01 -3.00 4.52
C ARG A 88 26.01 -2.51 3.47
N GLN A 89 25.53 -2.10 2.30
CA GLN A 89 26.39 -1.50 1.28
C GLN A 89 26.74 -0.05 1.66
N LYS A 90 25.80 0.70 2.25
CA LYS A 90 26.04 2.05 2.79
C LYS A 90 27.14 2.08 3.85
N SER A 91 27.18 1.08 4.74
CA SER A 91 28.19 1.03 5.82
C SER A 91 29.61 0.68 5.34
N LYS A 92 29.78 0.13 4.13
CA LYS A 92 31.09 -0.27 3.59
C LYS A 92 31.76 0.81 2.74
N SER A 93 31.02 1.84 2.29
CA SER A 93 31.54 2.92 1.44
C SER A 93 31.10 4.31 1.96
N PRO A 94 31.74 4.85 3.01
CA PRO A 94 31.31 6.11 3.65
C PRO A 94 31.64 7.40 2.85
N SER A 95 32.23 7.30 1.66
CA SER A 95 32.83 8.44 0.94
C SER A 95 32.37 8.61 -0.52
N SER A 96 31.07 8.44 -0.80
CA SER A 96 30.49 8.80 -2.10
C SER A 96 29.75 10.15 -2.02
N PRO A 97 30.02 11.13 -2.89
CA PRO A 97 29.43 12.48 -2.81
C PRO A 97 27.96 12.55 -3.24
N ASN A 98 27.29 11.42 -3.55
CA ASN A 98 25.98 11.40 -4.20
C ASN A 98 24.83 10.90 -3.30
N LYS A 99 24.79 11.35 -2.04
CA LYS A 99 23.85 10.92 -1.00
C LYS A 99 22.36 11.01 -1.39
N ARG A 100 21.98 12.01 -2.20
CA ARG A 100 20.57 12.25 -2.59
C ARG A 100 20.01 11.17 -3.52
N THR A 101 20.80 10.69 -4.48
CA THR A 101 20.34 9.70 -5.47
C THR A 101 20.20 8.29 -4.87
N GLU A 102 20.92 8.02 -3.79
CA GLU A 102 20.91 6.72 -3.09
C GLU A 102 19.77 6.60 -2.07
N GLU A 103 19.38 7.70 -1.40
CA GLU A 103 18.21 7.73 -0.52
C GLU A 103 16.91 7.51 -1.33
N GLU A 104 16.81 8.11 -2.52
CA GLU A 104 15.71 7.89 -3.47
C GLU A 104 15.54 6.43 -3.91
N SER A 105 16.60 5.62 -3.81
CA SER A 105 16.63 4.22 -4.24
C SER A 105 16.00 3.24 -3.24
N THR A 106 15.47 3.70 -2.10
CA THR A 106 14.81 2.82 -1.11
C THR A 106 13.47 3.34 -0.62
N ILE A 107 13.03 4.50 -1.10
CA ILE A 107 11.82 5.18 -0.61
C ILE A 107 10.59 4.31 -0.84
N ALA A 108 10.48 3.66 -2.01
CA ALA A 108 9.31 2.86 -2.35
C ALA A 108 9.24 1.60 -1.49
N SER A 109 10.35 0.88 -1.32
CA SER A 109 10.38 -0.32 -0.47
C SER A 109 10.09 0.00 0.99
N ILE A 110 10.64 1.09 1.53
CA ILE A 110 10.36 1.53 2.91
C ILE A 110 8.87 1.85 3.06
N HIS A 111 8.32 2.64 2.14
CA HIS A 111 6.92 3.00 2.14
C HIS A 111 6.00 1.76 2.07
N ALA A 112 6.25 0.83 1.16
CA ALA A 112 5.44 -0.39 1.02
C ALA A 112 5.49 -1.28 2.28
N VAL A 113 6.65 -1.37 2.95
CA VAL A 113 6.78 -2.08 4.23
C VAL A 113 5.97 -1.39 5.32
N GLN A 114 6.00 -0.05 5.39
CA GLN A 114 5.20 0.72 6.35
C GLN A 114 3.70 0.55 6.10
N VAL A 115 3.27 0.56 4.83
CA VAL A 115 1.88 0.29 4.45
C VAL A 115 1.48 -1.11 4.89
N ALA A 116 2.30 -2.12 4.58
CA ALA A 116 2.06 -3.50 4.99
C ALA A 116 1.91 -3.60 6.51
N GLN A 117 2.82 -2.99 7.29
CA GLN A 117 2.75 -2.97 8.75
C GLN A 117 1.49 -2.27 9.28
N ALA A 118 1.05 -1.18 8.66
CA ALA A 118 -0.14 -0.44 9.08
C ALA A 118 -1.43 -1.26 8.92
N ILE A 119 -1.49 -2.17 7.93
CA ILE A 119 -2.69 -2.96 7.62
C ILE A 119 -2.52 -4.48 7.82
N ALA A 120 -1.37 -4.94 8.32
CA ALA A 120 -1.00 -6.36 8.43
C ALA A 120 -1.95 -7.20 9.29
N THR A 121 -2.68 -6.56 10.20
CA THR A 121 -3.63 -7.25 11.06
C THR A 121 -5.00 -6.59 10.94
N ILE A 122 -6.01 -7.41 10.63
CA ILE A 122 -7.40 -6.97 10.52
C ILE A 122 -7.88 -6.35 11.85
N HIS A 123 -7.45 -6.90 12.99
CA HIS A 123 -7.87 -6.43 14.32
C HIS A 123 -7.11 -5.19 14.84
N HIS A 124 -5.95 -4.85 14.29
CA HIS A 124 -5.17 -3.67 14.69
C HIS A 124 -4.74 -2.85 13.47
N CYS A 125 -5.69 -2.59 12.56
CA CYS A 125 -5.46 -1.71 11.43
C CYS A 125 -5.16 -0.29 11.92
N ASN A 126 -3.93 0.18 11.71
CA ASN A 126 -3.55 1.56 11.96
C ASN A 126 -3.95 2.42 10.74
N TYR A 127 -5.25 2.69 10.65
CA TYR A 127 -5.84 3.42 9.53
C TYR A 127 -5.30 4.85 9.42
N SER A 128 -5.03 5.53 10.54
CA SER A 128 -4.43 6.87 10.52
C SER A 128 -3.04 6.87 9.87
N ALA A 129 -2.21 5.86 10.18
CA ALA A 129 -0.92 5.70 9.52
C ALA A 129 -1.07 5.37 8.04
N PHE A 130 -2.03 4.51 7.68
CA PHE A 130 -2.32 4.18 6.28
C PHE A 130 -2.69 5.41 5.45
N PHE A 131 -3.64 6.26 5.91
CA PHE A 131 -4.05 7.43 5.13
C PHE A 131 -2.97 8.51 5.03
N ARG A 132 -2.08 8.62 6.02
CA ARG A 132 -0.88 9.45 5.90
C ARG A 132 0.07 8.91 4.84
N LEU A 133 0.33 7.59 4.84
CA LEU A 133 1.17 6.95 3.82
C LEU A 133 0.53 7.04 2.42
N TYR A 134 -0.80 7.02 2.34
CA TYR A 134 -1.53 7.17 1.09
C TYR A 134 -1.32 8.56 0.48
N ALA A 135 -1.39 9.62 1.29
CA ALA A 135 -1.11 10.99 0.83
C ALA A 135 0.34 11.18 0.37
N ASP A 136 1.30 10.49 1.01
CA ASP A 136 2.74 10.57 0.71
C ASP A 136 3.20 9.43 -0.22
N ALA A 137 2.32 8.85 -1.04
CA ALA A 137 2.64 7.68 -1.87
C ALA A 137 3.73 7.97 -2.92
N PRO A 138 4.85 7.22 -2.94
CA PRO A 138 5.91 7.43 -3.91
C PRO A 138 5.59 6.78 -5.26
N TYR A 139 5.91 7.50 -6.35
CA TYR A 139 5.74 7.01 -7.72
C TYR A 139 4.28 6.57 -7.99
N HIS A 140 4.08 5.41 -8.64
CA HIS A 140 2.78 4.81 -8.94
C HIS A 140 2.20 3.96 -7.79
N SER A 141 2.69 4.10 -6.55
CA SER A 141 2.19 3.33 -5.40
C SER A 141 0.73 3.63 -5.08
N CYS A 142 0.27 4.86 -5.35
CA CYS A 142 -1.11 5.30 -5.10
C CYS A 142 -2.14 4.40 -5.80
N TYR A 143 -1.90 4.04 -7.07
CA TYR A 143 -2.81 3.20 -7.85
C TYR A 143 -3.05 1.83 -7.20
N LEU A 144 -2.01 1.21 -6.62
CA LEU A 144 -2.18 -0.05 -5.88
C LEU A 144 -2.84 0.17 -4.52
N MET A 145 -2.57 1.29 -3.86
CA MET A 145 -3.20 1.62 -2.58
C MET A 145 -4.68 1.98 -2.69
N ASP A 146 -5.15 2.49 -3.83
CA ASP A 146 -6.58 2.79 -4.07
C ASP A 146 -7.46 1.56 -3.82
N TYR A 147 -7.00 0.38 -4.24
CA TYR A 147 -7.68 -0.90 -4.00
C TYR A 147 -7.73 -1.29 -2.51
N LEU A 148 -6.86 -0.71 -1.68
CA LEU A 148 -6.81 -0.94 -0.24
C LEU A 148 -7.70 0.02 0.54
N VAL A 149 -7.97 1.22 0.00
CA VAL A 149 -8.71 2.31 0.69
C VAL A 149 -10.05 1.81 1.22
N GLN A 150 -10.88 1.20 0.35
CA GLN A 150 -12.20 0.72 0.76
C GLN A 150 -12.11 -0.32 1.89
N ARG A 151 -11.17 -1.26 1.78
CA ARG A 151 -10.96 -2.30 2.81
C ARG A 151 -10.52 -1.70 4.14
N VAL A 152 -9.63 -0.71 4.11
CA VAL A 152 -9.17 0.00 5.31
C VAL A 152 -10.31 0.79 5.94
N ARG A 153 -11.10 1.54 5.14
CA ARG A 153 -12.28 2.29 5.64
C ARG A 153 -13.28 1.36 6.31
N LEU A 154 -13.62 0.22 5.70
CA LEU A 154 -14.54 -0.76 6.28
C LEU A 154 -14.02 -1.36 7.59
N THR A 155 -12.71 -1.60 7.69
CA THR A 155 -12.08 -2.13 8.91
C THR A 155 -12.02 -1.07 10.02
N ALA A 156 -11.75 0.18 9.66
CA ALA A 156 -11.61 1.30 10.58
C ALA A 156 -12.95 1.82 11.10
N PHE A 157 -14.00 1.79 10.29
CA PHE A 157 -15.33 2.29 10.61
C PHE A 157 -15.88 1.84 11.97
N PRO A 158 -15.95 0.54 12.31
CA PRO A 158 -16.44 0.11 13.63
C PRO A 158 -15.55 0.59 14.79
N ILE A 159 -14.24 0.74 14.56
CA ILE A 159 -13.28 1.25 15.56
C ILE A 159 -13.56 2.72 15.84
N VAL A 160 -13.75 3.52 14.78
CA VAL A 160 -14.08 4.96 14.88
C VAL A 160 -15.40 5.13 15.63
N ILE A 161 -16.45 4.42 15.24
CA ILE A 161 -17.74 4.49 15.90
C ILE A 161 -17.67 4.11 17.38
N ALA A 162 -16.90 3.07 17.73
CA ALA A 162 -16.71 2.71 19.13
C ALA A 162 -15.98 3.79 19.92
N SER A 163 -15.05 4.52 19.29
CA SER A 163 -14.18 5.49 19.96
C SER A 163 -14.81 6.87 20.13
N TYR A 164 -15.66 7.31 19.19
CA TYR A 164 -16.24 8.67 19.16
C TYR A 164 -17.71 8.68 19.62
N ARG A 165 -18.07 7.88 20.63
CA ARG A 165 -19.45 7.92 21.18
C ARG A 165 -19.68 9.22 21.98
N PRO A 166 -20.87 9.84 21.91
CA PRO A 166 -22.08 9.35 21.24
C PRO A 166 -22.17 9.71 19.75
N THR A 167 -21.51 10.78 19.29
CA THR A 167 -21.61 11.29 17.92
C THR A 167 -20.25 11.77 17.40
N ILE A 168 -20.08 11.75 16.07
CA ILE A 168 -18.94 12.38 15.38
C ILE A 168 -19.46 13.23 14.22
N ALA A 169 -18.95 14.45 14.07
CA ALA A 169 -19.28 15.30 12.93
C ALA A 169 -18.76 14.67 11.63
N VAL A 170 -19.54 14.72 10.54
CA VAL A 170 -19.12 14.13 9.25
C VAL A 170 -17.82 14.78 8.75
N ASP A 171 -17.60 16.07 8.98
CA ASP A 171 -16.34 16.74 8.62
C ASP A 171 -15.11 16.18 9.35
N GLN A 172 -15.29 15.73 10.60
CA GLN A 172 -14.23 15.05 11.34
C GLN A 172 -14.05 13.62 10.82
N PHE A 173 -15.14 12.93 10.53
CA PHE A 173 -15.12 11.59 9.94
C PHE A 173 -14.38 11.56 8.58
N VAL A 174 -14.60 12.56 7.74
CA VAL A 174 -13.87 12.80 6.48
C VAL A 174 -12.36 12.79 6.72
N LYS A 175 -11.89 13.59 7.68
CA LYS A 175 -10.46 13.71 8.01
C LYS A 175 -9.87 12.43 8.61
N VAL A 176 -10.62 11.74 9.46
CA VAL A 176 -10.16 10.55 10.18
C VAL A 176 -9.97 9.36 9.22
N LEU A 177 -10.86 9.20 8.24
CA LEU A 177 -10.83 8.08 7.29
C LEU A 177 -10.37 8.47 5.87
N GLY A 178 -9.73 9.63 5.75
CA GLY A 178 -9.10 10.08 4.49
C GLY A 178 -10.07 10.12 3.32
N PHE A 179 -11.27 10.65 3.52
CA PHE A 179 -12.17 10.97 2.41
C PHE A 179 -11.72 12.26 1.72
N LEU A 180 -11.96 12.35 0.42
CA LEU A 180 -11.65 13.50 -0.40
C LEU A 180 -12.50 14.71 0.03
N ASP A 181 -13.79 14.46 0.22
CA ASP A 181 -14.78 15.48 0.57
C ASP A 181 -15.96 14.89 1.37
N PHE A 182 -16.88 15.79 1.72
CA PHE A 182 -18.11 15.45 2.43
C PHE A 182 -19.01 14.51 1.63
N ASP A 183 -19.07 14.66 0.31
CA ASP A 183 -19.97 13.90 -0.56
C ASP A 183 -19.54 12.45 -0.71
N GLU A 184 -18.23 12.19 -0.79
CA GLU A 184 -17.66 10.83 -0.78
C GLU A 184 -17.94 10.14 0.56
N ALA A 185 -17.72 10.84 1.69
CA ALA A 185 -18.02 10.30 3.01
C ALA A 185 -19.51 10.00 3.19
N MET A 186 -20.38 10.91 2.72
CA MET A 186 -21.82 10.72 2.76
C MET A 186 -22.27 9.54 1.89
N SER A 187 -21.68 9.38 0.71
CA SER A 187 -21.94 8.24 -0.19
C SER A 187 -21.54 6.92 0.46
N PHE A 188 -20.41 6.88 1.17
CA PHE A 188 -20.00 5.72 1.95
C PHE A 188 -21.00 5.42 3.08
N LEU A 189 -21.39 6.42 3.87
CA LEU A 189 -22.30 6.24 5.01
C LEU A 189 -23.70 5.77 4.58
N LYS A 190 -24.15 6.14 3.38
CA LYS A 190 -25.45 5.74 2.80
C LYS A 190 -25.47 4.32 2.20
N GLN A 191 -24.35 3.62 2.14
CA GLN A 191 -24.32 2.24 1.66
C GLN A 191 -25.13 1.33 2.61
N ASP A 192 -25.97 0.46 2.04
CA ASP A 192 -26.87 -0.43 2.81
C ASP A 192 -26.12 -1.33 3.80
N ASP A 193 -24.91 -1.77 3.43
CA ASP A 193 -24.05 -2.62 4.27
C ASP A 193 -23.45 -1.87 5.47
N ILE A 194 -23.37 -0.54 5.43
CA ILE A 194 -22.76 0.27 6.47
C ILE A 194 -23.71 0.48 7.66
N ARG A 195 -25.02 0.64 7.38
CA ARG A 195 -26.10 0.87 8.37
C ARG A 195 -25.82 2.04 9.30
N ALA A 196 -25.28 3.12 8.76
CA ALA A 196 -25.00 4.35 9.51
C ALA A 196 -26.28 5.11 9.84
N GLU A 197 -26.36 5.62 11.07
CA GLU A 197 -27.43 6.51 11.52
C GLU A 197 -26.93 7.94 11.54
N LEU A 198 -27.56 8.80 10.75
CA LEU A 198 -27.18 10.21 10.61
C LEU A 198 -28.17 11.10 11.36
N VAL A 199 -27.65 12.06 12.10
CA VAL A 199 -28.42 13.06 12.85
C VAL A 199 -27.96 14.44 12.39
N GLN A 200 -28.91 15.34 12.17
CA GLN A 200 -28.61 16.73 11.88
C GLN A 200 -28.78 17.56 13.15
N GLU A 201 -27.73 18.26 13.56
CA GLU A 201 -27.79 19.17 14.70
C GLU A 201 -28.52 20.47 14.33
N LYS A 202 -28.91 21.24 15.35
CA LYS A 202 -29.69 22.49 15.18
C LYS A 202 -28.98 23.54 14.31
N ASP A 203 -27.65 23.47 14.26
CA ASP A 203 -26.81 24.37 13.47
C ASP A 203 -26.63 23.89 12.01
N GLY A 204 -27.33 22.82 11.61
CA GLY A 204 -27.30 22.26 10.25
C GLY A 204 -26.15 21.27 10.01
N VAL A 205 -25.26 21.08 10.99
CA VAL A 205 -24.13 20.15 10.93
C VAL A 205 -24.64 18.71 10.90
N TYR A 206 -24.14 17.92 9.94
CA TYR A 206 -24.40 16.48 9.89
C TYR A 206 -23.44 15.74 10.81
N CYS A 207 -24.01 14.93 11.70
CA CYS A 207 -23.30 14.08 12.64
C CYS A 207 -23.70 12.62 12.42
N LEU A 208 -22.74 11.71 12.59
CA LEU A 208 -22.96 10.28 12.67
C LEU A 208 -23.29 9.91 14.11
N ASP A 209 -24.44 9.29 14.36
CA ASP A 209 -24.80 8.72 15.65
C ASP A 209 -24.04 7.40 15.85
N CYS A 210 -22.91 7.50 16.52
CA CYS A 210 -22.04 6.36 16.81
C CYS A 210 -22.71 5.33 17.72
N LYS A 211 -23.62 5.76 18.60
CA LYS A 211 -24.29 4.84 19.53
C LYS A 211 -25.31 3.99 18.77
N ALA A 212 -26.20 4.62 18.00
CA ALA A 212 -27.21 3.93 17.21
C ALA A 212 -26.57 3.08 16.09
N THR A 213 -25.58 3.63 15.38
CA THR A 213 -24.86 2.91 14.33
C THR A 213 -24.16 1.65 14.88
N HIS A 214 -23.59 1.71 16.09
CA HIS A 214 -22.98 0.52 16.67
C HIS A 214 -24.00 -0.57 17.01
N LEU A 215 -25.18 -0.20 17.50
CA LEU A 215 -26.25 -1.14 17.84
C LEU A 215 -26.82 -1.84 16.61
N ASN A 216 -26.97 -1.13 15.49
CA ASN A 216 -27.49 -1.69 14.23
C ASN A 216 -26.56 -2.71 13.56
N ARG A 217 -25.33 -2.84 14.06
CA ARG A 217 -24.28 -3.73 13.55
C ARG A 217 -24.02 -4.95 14.44
N LEU A 218 -24.66 -5.03 15.62
CA LEU A 218 -24.66 -6.21 16.50
C LEU A 218 -25.74 -7.19 16.05
#